data_AF-A0A1F6DSE6-F1
#
_entry.id   AF-A0A1F6DSE6-F1
#
_cell.length_a   1.000
_cell.length_b   1.000
_cell.length_c   1.000
_cell.angle_alpha   90.00
_cell.angle_beta   90.00
_cell.angle_gamma   90.00
#
_symmetry.space_group_name_H-M   'P 1'
#
loop_
_entity.id
_entity.type
_entity.pdbx_description
1 polymer ?
#
loop_
_entity_poly.entity_id
_entity_poly.type
_entity_poly.pdbx_seq_one_letter_code
_entity_poly.pdbx_strand_id
1 'polypeptide(L)'
;MEGLSQPEKRKSAAAEGRAADFIFARETLPLLGQEETEAIDSKIAALKAQKQEGRKFIASMTNERMIDIAEKSEGAIDAQISELERQRVTGEKTATN
;
A
#
# COMPACT_ATOMS: atom_id res chain seq x y z
N MET A 1 13.72 61.43 28.93
CA MET A 1 14.23 60.05 28.96
C MET A 1 13.30 59.21 28.12
N GLU A 2 13.63 59.05 26.84
CA GLU A 2 12.89 58.20 25.91
C GLU A 2 13.46 56.79 25.96
N GLY A 3 12.58 55.81 26.07
CA GLY A 3 12.91 54.39 26.05
C GLY A 3 11.65 53.59 25.78
N LEU A 4 11.06 53.83 24.60
CA LEU A 4 9.95 53.04 24.07
C LEU A 4 10.42 51.59 23.92
N SER A 5 10.03 50.74 24.87
CA SER A 5 10.18 49.29 24.79
C SER A 5 9.44 48.80 23.55
N GLN A 6 10.18 48.29 22.56
CA GLN A 6 9.61 47.69 21.36
C GLN A 6 8.64 46.57 21.74
N PRO A 7 7.44 46.48 21.12
CA PRO A 7 6.57 45.34 21.33
C PRO A 7 7.23 44.12 20.68
N GLU A 8 7.65 43.16 21.50
CA GLU A 8 8.05 41.85 21.03
C GLU A 8 6.93 41.28 20.16
N LYS A 9 7.23 41.06 18.88
CA LYS A 9 6.33 40.44 17.91
C LYS A 9 6.01 39.05 18.42
N ARG A 10 4.90 38.90 19.16
CA ARG A 10 4.33 37.60 19.52
C ARG A 10 4.11 36.84 18.21
N LYS A 11 4.92 35.82 17.95
CA LYS A 11 4.66 34.85 16.87
C LYS A 11 3.25 34.33 17.13
N SER A 12 2.34 34.54 16.18
CA SER A 12 0.96 34.15 16.40
C SER A 12 0.90 32.63 16.47
N ALA A 13 0.14 32.08 17.43
CA ALA A 13 -0.12 30.65 17.55
C ALA A 13 -0.70 30.05 16.25
N ALA A 14 -1.30 30.88 15.38
CA ALA A 14 -1.77 30.49 14.05
C ALA A 14 -0.63 30.17 13.07
N ALA A 15 0.55 30.79 13.22
CA ALA A 15 1.73 30.47 12.41
C ALA A 15 2.43 29.18 12.91
N GLU A 16 2.44 28.96 14.22
CA GLU A 16 2.99 27.74 14.83
C GLU A 16 2.09 26.52 14.57
N GLY A 17 0.76 26.68 14.63
CA GLY A 17 -0.19 25.62 14.26
C GLY A 17 -0.08 25.21 12.80
N ARG A 18 -0.01 26.18 11.87
CA ARG A 18 0.21 25.88 10.44
C ARG A 18 1.54 25.18 10.17
N ALA A 19 2.61 25.55 10.88
CA ALA A 19 3.91 24.89 10.74
C ALA A 19 3.87 23.45 11.28
N ALA A 20 3.19 23.20 12.39
CA ALA A 20 3.00 21.87 12.95
C ALA A 20 2.15 20.97 12.03
N ASP A 21 1.07 21.51 11.45
CA ASP A 21 0.22 20.78 10.50
C ASP A 21 1.00 20.36 9.24
N PHE A 22 1.87 21.24 8.73
CA PHE A 22 2.74 20.94 7.58
C PHE A 22 3.78 19.86 7.89
N ILE A 23 4.36 19.86 9.10
CA ILE A 23 5.33 18.84 9.53
C ILE A 23 4.62 17.49 9.68
N PHE A 24 3.45 17.46 10.34
CA PHE A 24 2.65 16.24 10.51
C PHE A 24 2.23 15.63 9.18
N ALA A 25 1.73 16.44 8.23
CA ALA A 25 1.36 15.95 6.90
C ALA A 25 2.57 15.36 6.15
N ARG A 26 3.75 16.01 6.27
CA ARG A 26 4.99 15.55 5.63
C ARG A 26 5.50 14.24 6.22
N GLU A 27 5.37 14.05 7.53
CA GLU A 27 5.83 12.83 8.22
C GLU A 27 4.85 11.67 8.05
N THR A 28 3.55 11.94 7.90
CA THR A 28 2.50 10.90 7.77
C THR A 28 2.28 10.40 6.35
N LEU A 29 2.49 11.23 5.32
CA LEU A 29 2.38 10.82 3.91
C LEU A 29 3.30 9.62 3.54
N PRO A 30 4.58 9.59 3.97
CA PRO A 30 5.46 8.44 3.76
C PRO A 30 4.99 7.18 4.50
N LEU A 31 4.44 7.32 5.72
CA LEU A 31 3.95 6.21 6.53
C LEU A 31 2.72 5.55 5.88
N LEU A 32 1.77 6.35 5.37
CA LEU A 32 0.61 5.84 4.65
C LEU A 32 1.00 5.08 3.37
N GLY A 33 2.01 5.58 2.65
CA GLY A 33 2.55 4.89 1.48
C GLY A 33 3.22 3.56 1.83
N GLN A 34 3.89 3.46 2.99
CA GLN A 34 4.50 2.24 3.49
C GLN A 34 3.44 1.19 3.87
N GLU A 35 2.40 1.58 4.60
CA GLU A 35 1.29 0.70 4.97
C GLU A 35 0.55 0.14 3.74
N GLU A 36 0.34 0.97 2.71
CA GLU A 36 -0.29 0.55 1.45
C GLU A 36 0.57 -0.49 0.71
N THR A 37 1.90 -0.31 0.67
CA THR A 37 2.82 -1.27 0.05
C THR A 37 2.93 -2.59 0.82
N GLU A 38 2.95 -2.54 2.16
CA GLU A 38 3.01 -3.73 3.01
C GLU A 38 1.73 -4.58 2.89
N ALA A 39 0.58 -3.92 2.74
CA ALA A 39 -0.69 -4.59 2.48
C ALA A 39 -0.70 -5.30 1.11
N ILE A 40 -0.12 -4.69 0.07
CA ILE A 40 0.02 -5.31 -1.26
C ILE A 40 0.96 -6.51 -1.20
N ASP A 41 2.12 -6.39 -0.55
CA ASP A 41 3.09 -7.48 -0.42
C ASP A 41 2.50 -8.67 0.35
N SER A 42 1.70 -8.41 1.39
CA SER A 42 0.98 -9.45 2.13
C SER A 42 -0.03 -10.20 1.24
N LYS A 43 -0.75 -9.49 0.36
CA LYS A 43 -1.68 -10.11 -0.60
C LYS A 43 -0.94 -10.96 -1.62
N ILE A 44 0.18 -10.48 -2.15
CA ILE A 44 1.03 -11.24 -3.08
C ILE A 44 1.55 -12.51 -2.41
N ALA A 45 1.99 -12.45 -1.15
CA ALA A 45 2.45 -13.61 -0.40
C ALA A 45 1.34 -14.66 -0.22
N ALA A 46 0.13 -14.23 0.14
CA ALA A 46 -1.02 -15.12 0.29
C ALA A 46 -1.39 -15.82 -1.03
N LEU A 47 -1.40 -15.07 -2.14
CA LEU A 47 -1.67 -15.62 -3.48
C LEU A 47 -0.59 -16.63 -3.92
N LYS A 48 0.69 -16.36 -3.64
CA LYS A 48 1.79 -17.30 -3.89
C LYS A 48 1.64 -18.59 -3.08
N ALA A 49 1.23 -18.50 -1.81
CA ALA A 49 0.94 -19.66 -0.98
C ALA A 49 -0.25 -20.47 -1.53
N GLN A 50 -1.34 -19.81 -1.93
CA GLN A 50 -2.49 -20.47 -2.56
C GLN A 50 -2.09 -21.20 -3.84
N LYS A 51 -1.25 -20.59 -4.68
CA LYS A 51 -0.71 -21.22 -5.89
C LYS A 51 0.13 -22.46 -5.55
N GLN A 52 0.95 -22.40 -4.52
CA GLN A 52 1.75 -23.55 -4.08
C GLN A 52 0.86 -24.74 -3.65
N GLU A 53 -0.24 -24.49 -2.95
CA GLU A 53 -1.22 -25.52 -2.61
C GLU A 53 -1.95 -26.06 -3.84
N GLY A 54 -2.29 -25.19 -4.80
CA GLY A 54 -2.84 -25.60 -6.11
C GLY A 54 -1.92 -26.57 -6.86
N ARG A 55 -0.61 -26.31 -6.87
CA ARG A 55 0.39 -27.20 -7.49
C ARG A 55 0.46 -28.57 -6.81
N LYS A 56 0.39 -28.60 -5.48
CA LYS A 56 0.35 -29.88 -4.73
C LYS A 56 -0.90 -30.66 -5.06
N PHE A 57 -2.04 -29.99 -5.16
CA PHE A 57 -3.30 -30.60 -5.58
C PHE A 57 -3.19 -31.21 -6.98
N ILE A 58 -2.72 -30.44 -7.96
CA ILE A 58 -2.49 -30.90 -9.35
C ILE A 58 -1.56 -32.12 -9.37
N ALA A 59 -0.44 -32.08 -8.65
CA ALA A 59 0.52 -33.19 -8.59
C ALA A 59 -0.06 -34.49 -8.01
N SER A 60 -1.10 -34.39 -7.17
CA SER A 60 -1.80 -35.55 -6.59
C SER A 60 -3.03 -35.99 -7.38
N MET A 61 -3.43 -35.23 -8.41
CA MET A 61 -4.67 -35.43 -9.14
C MET A 61 -4.44 -36.22 -10.42
N THR A 62 -5.38 -37.10 -10.75
CA THR A 62 -5.37 -37.88 -12.01
C THR A 62 -6.54 -37.53 -12.92
N ASN A 63 -7.52 -36.77 -12.42
CA ASN A 63 -8.65 -36.31 -13.22
C ASN A 63 -8.26 -35.06 -14.02
N GLU A 64 -8.08 -35.23 -15.33
CA GLU A 64 -7.67 -34.17 -16.26
C GLU A 64 -8.56 -32.92 -16.18
N ARG A 65 -9.88 -33.07 -16.02
CA ARG A 65 -10.76 -31.90 -15.89
C ARG A 65 -10.49 -31.09 -14.62
N MET A 66 -10.14 -31.76 -13.53
CA MET A 66 -9.80 -31.08 -12.27
C MET A 66 -8.42 -30.42 -12.36
N ILE A 67 -7.49 -31.03 -13.09
CA ILE A 67 -6.18 -30.44 -13.41
C ILE A 67 -6.38 -29.16 -14.23
N ASP A 68 -7.14 -29.22 -15.32
CA ASP A 68 -7.42 -28.05 -16.18
C ASP A 68 -8.05 -26.88 -15.41
N ILE A 69 -8.98 -27.18 -14.49
CA ILE A 69 -9.62 -26.16 -13.64
C ILE A 69 -8.59 -25.55 -12.69
N ALA A 70 -7.74 -26.36 -12.07
CA ALA A 70 -6.70 -25.90 -11.17
C ALA A 70 -5.63 -25.06 -11.91
N GLU A 71 -5.21 -25.46 -13.09
CA GLU A 71 -4.27 -24.71 -13.93
C GLU A 71 -4.85 -23.35 -14.38
N LYS A 72 -6.14 -23.31 -14.75
CA LYS A 72 -6.83 -22.04 -15.04
C LYS A 72 -6.87 -21.13 -13.80
N SER A 73 -7.10 -21.70 -12.63
CA SER A 73 -7.06 -20.96 -11.36
C SER A 73 -5.65 -20.43 -11.08
N GLU A 74 -4.59 -21.19 -11.37
CA GLU A 74 -3.20 -20.69 -11.24
C GLU A 74 -2.94 -19.51 -12.18
N GLY A 75 -3.40 -19.59 -13.43
CA GLY A 75 -3.29 -18.47 -14.38
C GLY A 75 -4.01 -17.20 -13.92
N ALA A 76 -5.19 -17.35 -13.30
CA ALA A 76 -5.92 -16.23 -12.70
C ALA A 76 -5.18 -15.62 -11.51
N ILE A 77 -4.57 -16.46 -10.66
CA ILE A 77 -3.72 -16.00 -9.54
C ILE A 77 -2.50 -15.25 -10.06
N ASP A 78 -1.85 -15.72 -11.12
CA ASP A 78 -0.69 -15.03 -11.72
C ASP A 78 -1.06 -13.65 -12.29
N ALA A 79 -2.24 -13.54 -12.91
CA ALA A 79 -2.77 -12.25 -13.36
C ALA A 79 -3.02 -11.30 -12.19
N GLN A 80 -3.57 -11.79 -11.07
CA GLN A 80 -3.77 -10.98 -9.86
C GLN A 80 -2.45 -10.53 -9.22
N ILE A 81 -1.45 -11.41 -9.14
CA ILE A 81 -0.11 -11.05 -8.65
C ILE A 81 0.48 -9.97 -9.55
N SER A 82 0.41 -10.13 -10.87
CA SER A 82 0.95 -9.15 -11.83
C SER A 82 0.25 -7.79 -11.74
N GLU A 83 -1.05 -7.76 -11.44
CA GLU A 83 -1.80 -6.53 -11.18
C GLU A 83 -1.38 -5.86 -9.87
N LEU A 84 -1.27 -6.63 -8.78
CA LEU A 84 -0.79 -6.13 -7.49
C LEU A 84 0.65 -5.61 -7.56
N GLU A 85 1.53 -6.29 -8.30
CA GLU A 85 2.90 -5.83 -8.53
C GLU A 85 2.94 -4.50 -9.31
N ARG A 86 2.01 -4.29 -10.26
CA ARG A 86 1.85 -3.00 -10.94
C ARG A 86 1.37 -1.91 -9.98
N GLN A 87 0.34 -2.17 -9.19
CA GLN A 87 -0.18 -1.24 -8.19
C GLN A 87 0.89 -0.83 -7.16
N ARG A 88 1.75 -1.77 -6.75
CA ARG A 88 2.88 -1.50 -5.86
C ARG A 88 3.88 -0.50 -6.46
N VAL A 89 4.13 -0.57 -7.77
CA VAL A 89 5.12 0.28 -8.45
C VAL A 89 4.54 1.64 -8.84
N THR A 90 3.27 1.68 -9.25
CA THR A 90 2.65 2.94 -9.68
C THR A 90 2.12 3.78 -8.52
N GLY A 91 2.00 3.20 -7.31
CA GLY A 91 1.31 3.85 -6.18
C GLY A 91 -0.12 4.25 -6.55
N GLU A 92 -0.64 3.67 -7.64
CA GLU A 92 -1.90 4.04 -8.24
C GLU A 92 -2.97 3.43 -7.38
N LYS A 93 -3.41 4.24 -6.41
CA LYS A 93 -4.71 4.09 -5.75
C LYS A 93 -5.68 3.82 -6.88
N THR A 94 -6.17 2.60 -6.98
CA THR A 94 -7.38 2.32 -7.72
C THR A 94 -8.46 3.18 -7.05
N ALA A 95 -8.65 4.38 -7.59
CA ALA A 95 -9.78 5.21 -7.32
C ALA A 95 -10.98 4.43 -7.86
N THR A 96 -11.60 3.64 -6.99
CA THR A 96 -12.93 3.10 -7.21
C THR A 96 -13.86 4.30 -7.39
N ASN A 97 -14.21 4.56 -8.65
CA ASN A 97 -15.43 5.27 -9.05
C ASN A 97 -16.65 4.37 -8.81
#